data_AF-A0A6I1BWL6-F1
#
_entry.id   AF-A0A6I1BWL6-F1
#
_cell.length_a   1.000
_cell.length_b   1.000
_cell.length_c   1.000
_cell.angle_alpha   90.00
_cell.angle_beta   90.00
_cell.angle_gamma   90.00
#
_symmetry.space_group_name_H-M   'P 1'
#
loop_
_entity.id
_entity.type
_entity.pdbx_description
1 polymer ?
#
loop_
_entity_poly.entity_id
_entity_poly.type
_entity_poly.pdbx_seq_one_letter_code
_entity_poly.pdbx_strand_id
1 'polypeptide(L)' 'MLHLYHDETPTDVEPVCPKHGCTLYPARPIPCPECEEEAEEEAEEEYHIER' A
#
# COMPACT_ATOMS: atom_id res chain seq x y z
N MET A 1 -6.69 5.25 -41.56
CA MET A 1 -5.62 5.49 -40.57
C MET A 1 -5.80 4.46 -39.47
N LEU A 2 -4.88 3.49 -39.41
CA LEU A 2 -4.86 2.50 -38.33
C LEU A 2 -4.36 3.25 -37.09
N HIS A 3 -5.27 3.58 -36.18
CA HIS A 3 -4.88 4.03 -34.86
C HIS A 3 -4.18 2.85 -34.20
N LEU A 4 -2.84 2.93 -34.19
CA LEU A 4 -1.96 2.04 -33.46
C LEU A 4 -2.54 1.94 -32.05
N TYR A 5 -3.01 0.74 -31.71
CA TYR A 5 -3.33 0.38 -30.34
C TYR A 5 -2.11 0.76 -29.52
N HIS A 6 -2.27 1.71 -28.60
CA HIS A 6 -1.28 1.96 -27.58
C HIS A 6 -1.14 0.63 -26.83
N ASP A 7 -0.05 -0.10 -27.10
CA ASP A 7 0.53 -1.15 -26.27
C ASP A 7 0.99 -0.54 -24.93
N GLU A 8 0.05 0.11 -24.25
CA GLU A 8 0.12 0.49 -22.85
C GLU A 8 -0.61 -0.62 -22.09
N THR A 9 -0.21 -1.88 -22.29
CA THR A 9 -0.42 -2.85 -21.21
C THR A 9 0.31 -2.20 -20.03
N PRO A 10 -0.39 -1.78 -18.96
CA PRO A 10 0.31 -1.28 -17.78
C PRO A 10 1.30 -2.39 -17.45
N THR A 11 2.60 -2.06 -17.47
CA THR A 11 3.66 -2.96 -17.03
C THR A 11 3.14 -3.64 -15.76
N ASP A 12 3.29 -4.96 -15.67
CA ASP A 12 2.90 -5.79 -14.52
C ASP A 12 3.63 -5.28 -13.26
N VAL A 13 3.21 -4.12 -12.77
CA VAL A 13 3.78 -3.41 -11.65
C VAL A 13 2.96 -3.93 -10.50
N GLU A 14 3.58 -4.83 -9.76
CA GLU A 14 3.01 -5.37 -8.55
C GLU A 14 2.54 -4.21 -7.67
N PRO A 15 1.32 -4.28 -7.10
CA PRO A 15 0.87 -3.25 -6.18
C PRO A 15 1.83 -3.19 -5.00
N VAL A 16 2.30 -1.98 -4.68
CA VAL A 16 3.17 -1.73 -3.53
C VAL A 16 2.50 -0.77 -2.56
N CYS A 17 2.82 -0.87 -1.27
CA CYS A 17 2.40 0.13 -0.30
C CYS A 17 3.00 1.49 -0.70
N PRO A 18 2.20 2.58 -0.81
CA PRO A 18 2.73 3.90 -1.15
C PRO A 18 3.57 4.54 -0.04
N LYS A 19 3.42 4.07 1.22
CA LYS A 19 4.17 4.57 2.39
C LYS A 19 5.50 3.82 2.56
N HIS A 20 5.46 2.49 2.51
CA HIS A 20 6.63 1.63 2.82
C HIS A 20 7.29 0.99 1.59
N GLY A 21 6.63 0.97 0.44
CA GLY A 21 7.13 0.33 -0.78
C GLY A 21 7.12 -1.21 -0.74
N CYS A 22 6.53 -1.82 0.29
CA CYS A 22 6.43 -3.28 0.40
C CYS A 22 5.43 -3.87 -0.60
N THR A 23 5.70 -5.07 -1.10
CA THR A 23 4.89 -5.72 -2.14
C THR A 23 3.56 -6.22 -1.56
N LEU A 24 2.44 -5.84 -2.18
CA LEU A 24 1.08 -6.24 -1.79
C LEU A 24 0.57 -7.46 -2.57
N TYR A 25 1.34 -7.95 -3.54
CA TYR A 25 1.06 -9.18 -4.29
C TYR A 25 1.35 -10.44 -3.44
N PRO A 26 0.60 -11.56 -3.58
CA PRO A 26 -0.53 -11.84 -4.48
C PRO A 26 -1.91 -11.33 -4.04
N ALA A 27 -2.08 -10.98 -2.77
CA ALA A 27 -3.20 -10.21 -2.21
C ALA A 27 -2.93 -10.13 -0.70
N ARG A 28 -2.21 -9.09 -0.27
CA ARG A 28 -2.05 -8.77 1.15
C ARG A 28 -3.21 -7.87 1.59
N PRO A 29 -3.63 -7.91 2.86
CA PRO A 29 -4.53 -6.90 3.41
C PRO A 29 -3.96 -5.50 3.11
N ILE A 30 -4.85 -4.54 2.84
CA ILE A 30 -4.54 -3.12 2.93
C ILE A 30 -5.24 -2.68 4.22
N PRO A 31 -4.51 -2.15 5.23
CA PRO A 31 -3.11 -1.71 5.23
C PRO A 31 -2.07 -2.85 5.18
N CYS A 32 -0.86 -2.54 4.69
CA CYS A 32 0.27 -3.48 4.76
C CYS A 32 0.71 -3.71 6.23
N PRO A 33 1.50 -4.76 6.52
CA PRO A 33 1.89 -5.07 7.90
C PRO A 33 2.56 -3.91 8.65
N GLU A 34 3.42 -3.14 7.97
CA GLU A 34 4.07 -1.96 8.60
C GLU A 34 3.07 -0.84 8.87
N CYS A 35 2.09 -0.62 7.98
CA CYS A 35 1.00 0.33 8.24
C CYS A 35 0.07 -0.12 9.36
N GLU A 36 -0.11 -1.43 9.56
CA GLU A 36 -0.93 -2.00 10.63
C GLU A 36 -0.24 -1.77 11.98
N GLU A 37 1.06 -2.08 12.08
CA GLU A 37 1.87 -1.84 13.29
C GLU A 37 1.93 -0.36 13.67
N GLU A 38 2.20 0.53 12.70
CA GLU A 38 2.18 1.99 12.95
C GLU A 38 0.82 2.48 13.44
N ALA A 39 -0.28 1.93 12.92
CA ALA A 39 -1.63 2.30 13.35
C ALA A 39 -1.94 1.81 14.77
N GLU A 40 -1.42 0.63 15.14
CA GLU A 40 -1.50 0.12 16.51
C GLU A 40 -0.69 1.00 17.46
N GLU A 41 0.57 1.32 17.11
CA GLU A 41 1.43 2.22 17.90
C GLU A 41 0.81 3.62 18.08
N GLU A 42 0.28 4.24 17.02
CA GLU A 42 -0.39 5.54 17.13
C GLU A 42 -1.63 5.48 18.03
N ALA A 43 -2.43 4.42 17.92
CA ALA A 43 -3.56 4.20 18.81
C ALA A 43 -3.08 3.98 20.25
N GLU A 44 -1.89 3.38 20.43
CA GLU A 44 -1.32 3.19 21.75
C GLU A 44 -0.83 4.48 22.41
N GLU A 45 -0.15 5.31 21.63
CA GLU A 45 0.31 6.62 22.09
C GLU A 45 -0.86 7.55 22.41
N GLU A 46 -1.95 7.52 21.61
CA GLU A 46 -3.15 8.32 21.86
C GLU A 46 -3.71 8.08 23.27
N TYR A 47 -3.83 6.82 23.70
CA TYR A 47 -4.34 6.51 25.05
C TYR A 47 -3.35 6.86 26.17
N HIS A 48 -2.06 6.98 25.87
CA HIS A 48 -1.02 7.37 26.82
C HIS A 48 -0.96 8.87 27.08
N ILE A 49 -1.44 9.70 26.16
CA ILE A 49 -1.41 11.17 26.28
C ILE A 49 -2.58 11.68 27.15
N GLU A 50 -3.68 10.93 27.26
CA GLU A 50 -4.87 11.34 28.03
C GLU A 50 -4.81 11.05 29.55
N ARG A 51 -3.62 10.79 30.13
CA ARG A 51 -3.45 10.47 31.55
C ARG A 51 -2.77 11.56 32.39
#